data_AF-A0A836VBT7-F1
#
_entry.id   AF-A0A836VBT7-F1
#
_cell.length_a   1.000
_cell.length_b   1.000
_cell.length_c   1.000
_cell.angle_alpha   90.00
_cell.angle_beta   90.00
_cell.angle_gamma   90.00
#
_symmetry.space_group_name_H-M   'P 1'
#
loop_
_entity.id
_entity.type
_entity.pdbx_description
1 polymer ?
#
loop_
_entity_poly.entity_id
_entity_poly.type
_entity_poly.pdbx_seq_one_letter_code
_entity_poly.pdbx_strand_id
1 'polypeptide(L)'
;AFGSELAPQVQQLRELRDNTVLQTESGTSFMTGFNQFYYSFSPVIADYERENPAFKEVVKLTLTPLLTSLSLLQYVDIDSESEMLGYGIGIILLNIGMYFVAPAVLIMKVRSLTSYNKIPKTL
;
A
#
# COMPACT_ATOMS: atom_id res chain seq x y z
N ALA A 1 1.08 8.11 -9.79
CA ALA A 1 2.15 7.09 -9.82
C ALA A 1 2.22 6.24 -11.10
N PHE A 2 1.14 5.57 -11.55
CA PHE A 2 1.24 4.50 -12.58
C PHE A 2 1.09 4.95 -14.05
N GLY A 3 0.89 6.23 -14.32
CA GLY A 3 1.06 6.85 -15.65
C GLY A 3 0.06 6.45 -16.75
N SER A 4 -0.67 5.34 -16.58
CA SER A 4 -1.73 4.88 -17.47
C SER A 4 -2.85 4.27 -16.64
N GLU A 5 -4.09 4.60 -17.00
CA GLU A 5 -5.29 3.97 -16.44
C GLU A 5 -5.40 2.48 -16.80
N LEU A 6 -4.65 2.04 -17.81
CA LEU A 6 -4.57 0.65 -18.28
C LEU A 6 -3.38 -0.10 -17.68
N ALA A 7 -2.68 0.47 -16.71
CA ALA A 7 -1.63 -0.25 -16.00
C ALA A 7 -2.25 -1.50 -15.33
N PRO A 8 -1.61 -2.68 -15.40
CA PRO A 8 -2.14 -3.91 -14.81
C PRO A 8 -2.52 -3.74 -13.33
N GLN A 9 -1.74 -2.96 -12.57
CA GLN A 9 -2.03 -2.68 -11.17
C GLN A 9 -3.30 -1.84 -10.98
N VAL A 10 -3.58 -0.89 -11.88
CA VAL A 10 -4.77 -0.03 -11.80
C VAL A 10 -6.01 -0.83 -12.20
N GLN A 11 -5.89 -1.67 -13.22
CA GLN A 11 -6.95 -2.57 -13.63
C GLN A 11 -7.30 -3.59 -12.53
N GLN A 12 -6.27 -4.14 -11.87
CA GLN A 12 -6.44 -5.03 -10.73
C GLN A 12 -7.26 -4.39 -9.60
N LEU A 13 -6.96 -3.14 -9.24
CA LEU A 13 -7.72 -2.42 -8.22
C LEU A 13 -9.17 -2.16 -8.65
N ARG A 14 -9.42 -1.89 -9.94
CA ARG A 14 -10.78 -1.71 -10.47
C ARG A 14 -11.58 -3.00 -10.31
N GLU A 15 -11.02 -4.13 -10.70
CA GLU A 15 -11.67 -5.44 -10.57
C GLU A 15 -11.94 -5.80 -9.11
N LEU A 16 -10.99 -5.58 -8.22
CA LEU A 16 -11.17 -5.81 -6.78
C LEU A 16 -12.28 -4.92 -6.20
N ARG A 17 -12.31 -3.64 -6.58
CA ARG A 17 -13.36 -2.72 -6.16
C ARG A 17 -14.73 -3.20 -6.64
N ASP A 18 -14.85 -3.51 -7.93
CA ASP A 18 -16.15 -3.78 -8.56
C ASP A 18 -16.69 -5.18 -8.20
N ASN A 19 -15.82 -6.17 -8.09
CA ASN A 19 -16.21 -7.57 -7.86
C ASN A 19 -16.21 -7.97 -6.38
N THR A 20 -15.50 -7.25 -5.51
CA THR A 20 -15.38 -7.64 -4.09
C THR A 20 -15.90 -6.54 -3.17
N VAL A 21 -15.35 -5.33 -3.27
CA VAL A 21 -15.64 -4.26 -2.30
C VAL A 21 -17.06 -3.72 -2.46
N LEU A 22 -17.48 -3.42 -3.69
CA LEU A 22 -18.81 -2.86 -3.99
C LEU A 22 -19.94 -3.90 -3.92
N GLN A 23 -19.62 -5.19 -3.79
CA GLN A 23 -20.62 -6.24 -3.55
C GLN A 23 -21.13 -6.24 -2.09
N THR A 24 -20.54 -5.42 -1.21
CA THR A 24 -20.91 -5.34 0.21
C THR A 24 -21.29 -3.92 0.64
N GLU A 25 -22.19 -3.79 1.62
CA GLU A 25 -22.57 -2.49 2.19
C GLU A 25 -21.39 -1.83 2.91
N SER A 26 -20.69 -2.58 3.77
CA SER A 26 -19.48 -2.09 4.44
C SER A 26 -18.40 -1.62 3.47
N GLY A 27 -18.13 -2.34 2.38
CA GLY A 27 -17.17 -1.94 1.35
C GLY A 27 -17.61 -0.70 0.59
N THR A 28 -18.90 -0.55 0.30
CA THR A 28 -19.46 0.65 -0.34
C THR A 28 -19.34 1.90 0.55
N SER A 29 -19.63 1.76 1.85
CA SER A 29 -19.45 2.82 2.84
C SER A 29 -17.97 3.22 2.98
N PHE A 30 -17.08 2.22 3.05
CA PHE A 30 -15.64 2.43 3.06
C PHE A 30 -15.17 3.19 1.81
N MET A 31 -15.58 2.77 0.61
CA MET A 31 -15.21 3.44 -0.63
C MET A 31 -15.70 4.89 -0.70
N THR A 32 -16.87 5.17 -0.14
CA THR A 32 -17.39 6.54 -0.08
C THR A 32 -16.51 7.44 0.79
N GLY A 33 -16.20 6.99 2.02
CA GLY A 33 -15.31 7.73 2.92
C GLY A 33 -13.87 7.82 2.39
N PHE A 34 -13.36 6.72 1.83
CA PHE A 34 -12.05 6.67 1.21
C PHE A 34 -11.94 7.62 0.02
N ASN A 35 -12.93 7.67 -0.88
CA ASN A 35 -12.92 8.59 -2.01
C ASN A 35 -12.89 10.05 -1.56
N GLN A 36 -13.70 10.41 -0.56
CA GLN A 36 -13.69 11.77 -0.01
C GLN A 36 -12.32 12.13 0.57
N PHE A 37 -11.73 11.24 1.35
CA PHE A 37 -10.39 11.44 1.90
C PHE A 37 -9.33 11.51 0.79
N TYR A 38 -9.33 10.55 -0.14
CA TYR A 38 -8.40 10.46 -1.26
C TYR A 38 -8.38 11.74 -2.12
N TYR A 39 -9.56 12.21 -2.55
CA TYR A 39 -9.65 13.41 -3.37
C TYR A 39 -9.32 14.70 -2.62
N SER A 40 -9.27 14.68 -1.28
CA SER A 40 -8.87 15.86 -0.49
C SER A 40 -7.37 16.20 -0.62
N PHE A 41 -6.51 15.23 -0.91
CA PHE A 41 -5.06 15.44 -1.01
C PHE A 41 -4.46 14.94 -2.34
N SER A 42 -5.15 14.05 -3.07
CA SER A 42 -4.66 13.50 -4.33
C SER A 42 -4.25 14.55 -5.38
N PRO A 43 -4.99 15.67 -5.59
CA PRO A 43 -4.58 16.68 -6.56
C PRO A 43 -3.21 17.27 -6.25
N VAL A 44 -2.96 17.58 -4.97
CA VAL A 44 -1.68 18.12 -4.50
C VAL A 44 -0.55 17.13 -4.79
N ILE A 45 -0.73 15.86 -4.43
CA ILE A 45 0.27 14.80 -4.70
C ILE A 45 0.52 14.64 -6.20
N ALA A 46 -0.53 14.67 -7.03
CA ALA A 46 -0.42 14.51 -8.47
C ALA A 46 0.36 15.65 -9.13
N ASP A 47 0.21 16.89 -8.65
CA ASP A 47 1.00 18.01 -9.13
C ASP A 47 2.48 17.86 -8.75
N TYR A 48 2.78 17.44 -7.51
CA TYR A 48 4.16 17.13 -7.09
C TYR A 48 4.81 15.99 -7.90
N GLU A 49 4.03 14.94 -8.24
CA GLU A 49 4.53 13.85 -9.09
C GLU A 49 4.87 14.33 -10.51
N ARG A 50 4.16 15.34 -11.03
CA ARG A 50 4.42 15.91 -12.36
C ARG A 50 5.70 16.74 -12.36
N GLU A 51 5.97 17.45 -11.28
CA GLU A 51 7.16 18.30 -11.13
C GLU A 51 8.42 17.49 -10.81
N ASN A 52 8.30 16.43 -10.00
CA ASN A 52 9.44 15.64 -9.51
C ASN A 52 9.31 14.16 -9.87
N PRO A 53 9.97 13.69 -10.95
CA PRO A 53 9.97 12.28 -11.35
C PRO A 53 10.48 11.33 -10.26
N ALA A 54 11.44 11.77 -9.44
CA ALA A 54 11.94 11.00 -8.31
C ALA A 54 10.86 10.79 -7.22
N PHE A 55 10.04 11.81 -6.96
CA PHE A 55 8.94 11.71 -6.01
C PHE A 55 7.89 10.69 -6.48
N LYS A 56 7.57 10.70 -7.78
CA LYS A 56 6.67 9.69 -8.39
C LYS A 56 7.16 8.25 -8.16
N GLU A 57 8.45 7.99 -8.30
CA GLU A 57 9.02 6.65 -8.02
C GLU A 57 8.96 6.29 -6.53
N VAL A 58 9.19 7.27 -5.64
CA VAL A 58 9.02 7.06 -4.19
C VAL A 58 7.57 6.71 -3.87
N VAL A 59 6.59 7.47 -4.39
CA VAL A 59 5.16 7.17 -4.20
C VAL A 59 4.81 5.79 -4.76
N LYS A 60 5.35 5.42 -5.92
CA LYS A 60 5.15 4.09 -6.49
C LYS A 60 5.73 2.98 -5.60
N LEU A 61 6.94 3.18 -5.08
CA LEU A 61 7.59 2.23 -4.18
C LEU A 61 6.80 2.07 -2.88
N THR A 62 6.30 3.16 -2.30
CA THR A 62 5.48 3.10 -1.09
C THR A 62 4.14 2.43 -1.35
N LEU A 63 3.52 2.60 -2.51
CA LEU A 63 2.25 1.95 -2.85
C LEU A 63 2.41 0.46 -3.19
N THR A 64 3.57 -0.01 -3.63
CA THR A 64 3.75 -1.39 -4.11
C THR A 64 3.38 -2.48 -3.08
N PRO A 65 3.80 -2.41 -1.80
CA PRO A 65 3.38 -3.36 -0.76
C PRO A 65 1.86 -3.35 -0.54
N LEU A 66 1.23 -2.18 -0.61
CA LEU A 66 -0.22 -2.04 -0.50
C LEU A 66 -0.95 -2.71 -1.66
N LEU A 67 -0.51 -2.48 -2.89
CA LEU A 67 -1.10 -3.13 -4.06
C LEU A 67 -0.96 -4.65 -4.00
N THR A 68 0.20 -5.13 -3.53
CA THR A 68 0.49 -6.56 -3.39
C THR A 68 -0.34 -7.22 -2.29
N SER A 69 -0.65 -6.52 -1.20
CA SER A 69 -1.51 -7.07 -0.16
C SER A 69 -2.98 -7.06 -0.57
N LEU A 70 -3.43 -6.04 -1.32
CA LEU A 70 -4.78 -5.99 -1.87
C LEU A 70 -5.02 -7.09 -2.91
N SER A 71 -4.03 -7.45 -3.73
CA SER A 71 -4.19 -8.55 -4.69
C SER A 71 -4.52 -9.89 -4.03
N LEU A 72 -4.19 -10.08 -2.74
CA LEU A 72 -4.57 -11.27 -2.00
C LEU A 72 -6.09 -11.42 -1.89
N LEU A 73 -6.86 -10.33 -1.82
CA LEU A 73 -8.33 -10.39 -1.80
C LEU A 73 -8.92 -10.98 -3.08
N GLN A 74 -8.20 -10.95 -4.20
CA GLN A 74 -8.69 -11.52 -5.46
C GLN A 74 -8.63 -13.05 -5.48
N TYR A 75 -7.85 -13.65 -4.59
CA TYR A 75 -7.71 -15.11 -4.49
C TYR A 75 -8.57 -15.71 -3.38
N VAL A 76 -9.36 -14.88 -2.70
CA VAL A 76 -10.22 -15.28 -1.60
C VAL A 76 -11.66 -15.04 -2.03
N ASP A 77 -12.48 -16.07 -2.01
CA ASP A 77 -13.92 -15.93 -2.21
C ASP A 77 -14.51 -15.26 -0.96
N ILE A 78 -14.98 -14.02 -1.12
CA ILE A 78 -15.63 -13.24 -0.07
C ILE A 78 -17.14 -13.31 -0.33
N ASP A 79 -17.81 -14.19 0.41
CA ASP A 79 -19.24 -14.44 0.24
C ASP A 79 -20.09 -13.68 1.28
N SER A 80 -19.45 -13.04 2.27
CA SER A 80 -20.14 -12.36 3.37
C SER A 80 -19.53 -11.02 3.77
N GLU A 81 -20.37 -10.17 4.38
CA GLU A 81 -19.95 -8.87 4.89
C GLU A 81 -18.91 -8.97 6.01
N SER A 82 -19.04 -9.96 6.89
CA SER A 82 -18.08 -10.21 7.97
C SER A 82 -16.70 -10.61 7.45
N GLU A 83 -16.65 -11.38 6.36
CA GLU A 83 -15.39 -11.74 5.71
C GLU A 83 -14.74 -10.53 5.05
N MET A 84 -15.52 -9.70 4.34
CA MET A 84 -15.00 -8.46 3.75
C MET A 84 -14.38 -7.55 4.81
N LEU A 85 -15.07 -7.37 5.95
CA LEU A 85 -14.54 -6.60 7.07
C LEU A 85 -13.30 -7.26 7.68
N GLY A 86 -13.32 -8.58 7.91
CA GLY A 86 -12.21 -9.32 8.48
C GLY A 86 -10.94 -9.24 7.63
N TYR A 87 -11.06 -9.53 6.34
CA TYR A 87 -9.95 -9.44 5.40
C TYR A 87 -9.50 -7.99 5.16
N GLY A 88 -10.43 -7.04 5.09
CA GLY A 88 -10.12 -5.61 5.00
C GLY A 88 -9.30 -5.11 6.17
N ILE A 89 -9.72 -5.42 7.41
CA ILE A 89 -8.97 -5.12 8.63
C ILE A 89 -7.61 -5.83 8.62
N GLY A 90 -7.59 -7.11 8.23
CA GLY A 90 -6.36 -7.89 8.11
C GLY A 90 -5.33 -7.25 7.19
N ILE A 91 -5.76 -6.75 6.03
CA ILE A 91 -4.88 -6.05 5.07
C ILE A 91 -4.40 -4.71 5.61
N ILE A 92 -5.26 -3.94 6.28
CA ILE A 92 -4.84 -2.70 6.93
C ILE A 92 -3.75 -2.99 7.97
N LEU A 93 -3.95 -3.98 8.84
CA LEU A 93 -2.97 -4.40 9.82
C LEU A 93 -1.68 -4.92 9.19
N LEU A 94 -1.79 -5.72 8.13
CA LEU A 94 -0.63 -6.22 7.37
C LEU A 94 0.18 -5.06 6.77
N ASN A 95 -0.48 -4.08 6.17
CA ASN A 95 0.18 -2.90 5.61
C ASN A 95 0.87 -2.08 6.68
N ILE A 96 0.18 -1.77 7.78
CA ILE A 96 0.79 -1.09 8.94
C ILE A 96 2.01 -1.89 9.40
N GLY A 97 1.89 -3.20 9.58
CA GLY A 97 3.00 -4.07 9.92
C GLY A 97 4.18 -3.91 8.96
N MET A 98 3.95 -3.98 7.65
CA MET A 98 5.01 -3.83 6.66
C MET A 98 5.67 -2.45 6.67
N TYR A 99 4.90 -1.37 6.76
CA TYR A 99 5.42 0.01 6.78
C TYR A 99 6.20 0.34 8.05
N PHE A 100 6.03 -0.40 9.15
CA PHE A 100 6.82 -0.22 10.36
C PHE A 100 8.00 -1.20 10.44
N VAL A 101 7.76 -2.48 10.14
CA VAL A 101 8.77 -3.54 10.25
C VAL A 101 9.88 -3.38 9.22
N ALA A 102 9.55 -3.11 7.95
CA ALA A 102 10.58 -3.01 6.91
C ALA A 102 11.58 -1.85 7.18
N PRO A 103 11.13 -0.62 7.51
CA PRO A 103 12.04 0.44 7.94
C PRO A 103 12.79 0.13 9.24
N ALA A 104 12.14 -0.48 10.24
CA ALA A 104 12.79 -0.82 11.50
C ALA A 104 13.95 -1.81 11.30
N VAL A 105 13.74 -2.87 10.50
CA VAL A 105 14.79 -3.85 10.17
C VAL A 105 15.92 -3.19 9.38
N LEU A 106 15.60 -2.30 8.43
CA LEU A 106 16.60 -1.52 7.71
C LEU A 106 17.47 -0.69 8.67
N ILE A 107 16.85 0.05 9.58
CA ILE A 107 17.56 0.88 10.58
C ILE A 107 18.43 0.00 11.49
N MET A 108 17.90 -1.13 11.96
CA MET A 108 18.66 -2.07 12.80
C MET A 108 19.86 -2.63 12.05
N LYS A 109 19.71 -3.00 10.77
CA LYS A 109 20.81 -3.52 9.95
C LYS A 109 21.86 -2.46 9.68
N VAL A 110 21.47 -1.22 9.35
CA VAL A 110 22.39 -0.09 9.16
C VAL A 110 23.16 0.21 10.46
N ARG A 111 22.47 0.21 11.62
CA ARG A 111 23.11 0.36 12.93
C ARG A 111 24.07 -0.78 13.24
N SER A 112 23.68 -2.02 12.98
CA SER A 112 24.54 -3.20 13.17
C SER A 112 25.81 -3.14 12.31
N LEU A 113 25.69 -2.75 11.03
CA LEU A 113 26.82 -2.57 10.12
C LEU A 113 27.74 -1.42 10.56
N THR A 114 27.16 -0.31 11.02
CA THR A 114 27.91 0.84 11.54
C THR A 114 28.63 0.49 12.84
N SER A 115 28.00 -0.29 13.73
CA SER A 115 28.62 -0.81 14.94
C SER A 115 29.70 -1.84 14.64
N TYR A 116 29.53 -2.69 13.63
CA TYR A 116 30.54 -3.66 13.18
C TYR A 116 31.79 -2.96 12.64
N ASN A 117 31.63 -1.91 11.83
CA ASN A 117 32.75 -1.10 11.33
C ASN A 117 33.46 -0.25 12.40
N LYS A 118 32.90 -0.13 13.61
CA LYS A 118 33.55 0.52 14.77
C LYS A 118 34.39 -0.44 15.61
N ILE A 119 34.36 -1.75 15.38
CA ILE A 119 35.25 -2.69 16.06
C ILE A 119 36.64 -2.54 15.41
N PRO A 120 37.69 -2.11 16.14
CA PRO A 120 39.03 -2.04 15.58
C PRO A 120 39.44 -3.45 15.15
N LYS A 121 39.75 -3.63 13.86
CA LYS A 121 40.41 -4.83 13.37
C LYS A 121 41.85 -4.82 13.90
N THR A 122 42.05 -5.30 15.12
CA THR A 122 43.39 -5.58 15.63
C THR A 122 43.92 -6.82 14.91
N LEU A 123 44.84 -6.59 13.98
CA LEU A 123 45.81 -7.58 13.50
C LEU A 123 46.82 -7.88 14.62
#